data_AF-A0A5C5Y1H2-F1
#
_entry.id   AF-A0A5C5Y1H2-F1
#
_cell.length_a   1.000
_cell.length_b   1.000
_cell.length_c   1.000
_cell.angle_alpha   90.00
_cell.angle_beta   90.00
_cell.angle_gamma   90.00
#
_symmetry.space_group_name_H-M   'P 1'
#
loop_
_entity.id
_entity.type
_entity.pdbx_description
1 polymer ?
#
loop_
_entity_poly.entity_id
_entity_poly.type
_entity_poly.pdbx_seq_one_letter_code
_entity_poly.pdbx_strand_id
1 'polypeptide(L)'
;METTTETNFATNVAARIAGEDIKPGDYVTALTEIYELPSFLWCCTSSTLAADEPVRSVYKARDAGQPSKVIAVCLPFVYTKQARGGTAIFDIRKHQLVRLDRDTGRKVWQRLRKNLKKKRK
;
A
#
# COMPACT_ATOMS: atom_id res chain seq x y z
N MET A 1 40.34 -12.16 25.84
CA MET A 1 38.97 -11.71 26.15
C MET A 1 38.27 -11.55 24.81
N GLU A 2 37.51 -12.54 24.38
CA GLU A 2 36.79 -12.47 23.09
C GLU A 2 35.54 -11.62 23.30
N THR A 3 35.47 -10.48 22.60
CA THR A 3 34.33 -9.56 22.67
C THR A 3 33.23 -10.10 21.77
N THR A 4 32.17 -10.64 22.38
CA THR A 4 30.97 -11.09 21.67
C THR A 4 30.37 -9.91 20.92
N THR A 5 30.35 -9.97 19.59
CA THR A 5 29.81 -8.91 18.75
C THR A 5 28.29 -8.90 18.92
N GLU A 6 27.76 -7.94 19.68
CA GLU A 6 26.32 -7.76 19.83
C GLU A 6 25.70 -7.57 18.45
N THR A 7 24.83 -8.51 18.06
CA THR A 7 24.12 -8.44 16.78
C THR A 7 23.09 -7.32 16.88
N ASN A 8 23.43 -6.15 16.36
CA ASN A 8 22.56 -4.98 16.40
C ASN A 8 21.38 -5.19 15.43
N PHE A 9 20.21 -5.54 15.96
CA PHE A 9 18.98 -5.72 15.17
C PHE A 9 18.42 -4.35 14.77
N ALA A 10 18.92 -3.80 13.67
CA ALA A 10 18.35 -2.58 13.09
C ALA A 10 16.94 -2.87 12.54
N THR A 11 15.94 -2.12 13.01
CA THR A 11 14.56 -2.24 12.53
C THR A 11 14.37 -1.36 11.29
N ASN A 12 13.99 -1.96 10.17
CA ASN A 12 13.67 -1.22 8.95
C ASN A 12 12.22 -0.76 8.97
N VAL A 13 12.00 0.53 8.71
CA VAL A 13 10.69 1.17 8.84
C VAL A 13 10.11 1.48 7.46
N ALA A 14 8.80 1.28 7.29
CA ALA A 14 8.06 1.79 6.15
C ALA A 14 7.56 3.21 6.45
N ALA A 15 7.69 4.11 5.50
CA ALA A 15 7.32 5.51 5.68
C ALA A 15 6.27 5.96 4.67
N ARG A 16 5.38 6.86 5.08
CA ARG A 16 4.46 7.53 4.15
C ARG A 16 5.23 8.25 3.07
N ILE A 17 4.69 8.24 1.86
CA ILE A 17 5.31 8.85 0.69
C ILE A 17 4.30 9.72 -0.05
N ALA A 18 4.73 10.92 -0.43
CA ALA A 18 3.94 11.81 -1.28
C ALA A 18 3.91 11.29 -2.72
N GLY A 19 2.87 11.63 -3.48
CA GLY A 19 2.68 11.08 -4.84
C GLY A 19 3.85 11.40 -5.77
N GLU A 20 4.30 12.64 -5.73
CA GLU A 20 5.41 13.21 -6.49
C GLU A 20 6.78 12.56 -6.20
N ASP A 21 6.93 11.97 -5.02
CA ASP A 21 8.17 11.29 -4.62
C ASP A 21 8.25 9.84 -5.08
N ILE A 22 7.14 9.26 -5.56
CA ILE A 22 7.06 7.87 -5.99
C ILE A 22 7.80 7.70 -7.31
N LYS A 23 8.67 6.69 -7.38
CA LYS A 23 9.50 6.43 -8.56
C LYS A 23 9.36 4.98 -9.05
N PRO A 24 9.46 4.73 -10.37
CA PRO A 24 9.58 3.38 -10.89
C PRO A 24 10.69 2.61 -10.18
N GLY A 25 10.39 1.38 -9.76
CA GLY A 25 11.31 0.54 -8.99
C GLY A 25 11.10 0.56 -7.48
N ASP A 26 10.36 1.53 -6.93
CA ASP A 26 9.97 1.53 -5.53
C ASP A 26 9.11 0.32 -5.16
N TYR A 27 9.20 -0.10 -3.89
CA TYR A 27 8.27 -1.06 -3.31
C TYR A 27 7.33 -0.30 -2.38
N VAL A 28 6.04 -0.29 -2.73
CA VAL A 28 4.99 0.41 -1.99
C VAL A 28 3.91 -0.55 -1.54
N THR A 29 3.15 -0.16 -0.52
CA THR A 29 1.92 -0.81 -0.10
C THR A 29 0.91 0.24 0.36
N ALA A 30 -0.38 -0.05 0.25
CA ALA A 30 -1.42 0.84 0.75
C ALA A 30 -1.55 0.66 2.26
N LEU A 31 -1.50 1.75 3.02
CA LEU A 31 -1.75 1.75 4.46
C LEU A 31 -3.25 1.85 4.74
N THR A 32 -3.88 2.81 4.07
CA THR A 32 -5.32 3.06 4.16
C THR A 32 -5.90 3.31 2.78
N GLU A 33 -7.21 3.15 2.69
CA GLU A 33 -8.01 3.47 1.52
C GLU A 33 -9.28 4.23 1.93
N ILE A 34 -9.73 5.11 1.05
CA ILE A 34 -10.92 5.93 1.23
C ILE A 34 -12.05 5.36 0.37
N TYR A 35 -13.18 5.07 1.00
CA TYR A 35 -14.42 4.76 0.32
C TYR A 35 -15.39 5.93 0.47
N GLU A 36 -16.06 6.26 -0.64
CA GLU A 36 -17.08 7.30 -0.69
C GLU A 36 -18.41 6.63 -0.92
N LEU A 37 -19.34 6.83 0.00
CA LEU A 37 -20.69 6.27 -0.07
C LEU A 37 -21.69 7.39 0.24
N PRO A 38 -22.92 7.32 -0.30
CA PRO A 38 -23.93 8.36 -0.11
C PRO A 38 -24.38 8.44 1.35
N SER A 39 -24.66 9.66 1.83
CA SER A 39 -24.97 9.97 3.23
C SER A 39 -26.18 9.19 3.77
N PHE A 40 -27.16 8.85 2.92
CA PHE A 40 -28.36 8.11 3.37
C PHE A 40 -28.06 6.75 4.03
N LEU A 41 -26.86 6.19 3.84
CA LEU A 41 -26.39 4.98 4.53
C LEU A 41 -26.03 5.23 6.01
N TRP A 42 -26.01 6.48 6.47
CA TRP A 42 -25.79 6.89 7.85
C TRP A 42 -27.07 7.45 8.46
N CYS A 43 -27.70 6.67 9.36
CA CYS A 43 -29.01 6.94 9.97
C CYS A 43 -29.16 8.33 10.64
N CYS A 44 -28.07 9.02 10.96
CA CYS A 44 -28.08 10.30 11.68
C CYS A 44 -27.73 11.52 10.81
N THR A 45 -27.57 11.37 9.50
CA THR A 45 -27.10 12.46 8.60
C THR A 45 -28.21 13.16 7.83
N SER A 46 -29.45 12.65 7.90
CA SER A 46 -30.60 13.18 7.16
C SER A 46 -30.99 14.63 7.54
N SER A 47 -30.53 15.14 8.68
CA SER A 47 -30.73 16.54 9.09
C SER A 47 -29.57 17.48 8.72
N THR A 48 -28.41 16.95 8.32
CA THR A 48 -27.18 17.74 8.11
C THR A 48 -26.59 17.62 6.71
N LEU A 49 -26.89 16.55 5.97
CA LEU A 49 -26.35 16.29 4.63
C LEU A 49 -27.48 15.94 3.66
N ALA A 50 -27.33 16.31 2.39
CA ALA A 50 -28.22 15.84 1.34
C ALA A 50 -28.04 14.33 1.16
N ALA A 51 -29.10 13.59 0.82
CA ALA A 51 -29.09 12.12 0.79
C ALA A 51 -28.01 11.53 -0.13
N ASP A 52 -27.71 12.21 -1.24
CA ASP A 52 -26.70 11.84 -2.24
C ASP A 52 -25.30 12.39 -1.96
N GLU A 53 -25.14 13.17 -0.90
CA GLU A 53 -23.85 13.75 -0.52
C GLU A 53 -22.84 12.65 -0.13
N PRO A 54 -21.63 12.64 -0.70
CA PRO A 54 -20.66 11.58 -0.44
C PRO A 54 -19.98 11.75 0.93
N VAL A 55 -20.11 10.73 1.77
CA VAL A 55 -19.38 10.61 3.04
C VAL A 55 -18.12 9.78 2.81
N ARG A 56 -16.96 10.39 3.11
CA ARG A 56 -15.64 9.77 2.94
C ARG A 56 -15.23 9.04 4.21
N SER A 57 -15.11 7.71 4.13
CA SER A 57 -14.70 6.86 5.24
C SER A 57 -13.32 6.24 4.98
N VAL A 58 -12.43 6.32 5.97
CA VAL A 58 -11.05 5.81 5.88
C VAL A 58 -10.98 4.42 6.50
N TYR A 59 -10.54 3.44 5.72
CA TYR A 59 -10.36 2.06 6.15
C TYR A 59 -8.90 1.63 6.02
N LYS A 60 -8.52 0.59 6.77
CA LYS A 60 -7.24 -0.10 6.52
C LYS A 60 -7.32 -0.83 5.19
N ALA A 61 -6.32 -0.64 4.34
CA ALA A 61 -6.30 -1.30 3.04
C ALA A 61 -6.26 -2.82 3.22
N ARG A 62 -7.07 -3.55 2.46
CA ARG A 62 -7.16 -5.02 2.54
C ARG A 62 -5.83 -5.72 2.34
N ASP A 63 -4.98 -5.15 1.49
CA ASP A 63 -3.66 -5.68 1.14
C ASP A 63 -2.51 -4.92 1.83
N ALA A 64 -2.80 -4.22 2.94
CA ALA A 64 -1.79 -3.53 3.72
C ALA A 64 -0.63 -4.47 4.12
N GLY A 65 0.59 -4.04 3.83
CA GLY A 65 1.81 -4.81 4.04
C GLY A 65 2.18 -5.76 2.89
N GLN A 66 1.31 -5.94 1.87
CA GLN A 66 1.70 -6.65 0.65
C GLN A 66 2.54 -5.71 -0.24
N PRO A 67 3.81 -6.04 -0.54
CA PRO A 67 4.63 -5.20 -1.39
C PRO A 67 4.16 -5.26 -2.85
N SER A 68 4.03 -4.10 -3.45
CA SER A 68 3.79 -3.89 -4.87
C SER A 68 4.93 -3.07 -5.46
N LYS A 69 5.50 -3.54 -6.58
CA LYS A 69 6.63 -2.86 -7.23
C LYS A 69 6.09 -1.82 -8.21
N VAL A 70 6.47 -0.56 -8.05
CA VAL A 70 6.09 0.52 -8.97
C VAL A 70 6.73 0.28 -10.34
N ILE A 71 5.92 0.33 -11.40
CA ILE A 71 6.36 0.17 -12.79
C ILE A 71 6.27 1.47 -13.58
N ALA A 72 5.27 2.32 -13.30
CA ALA A 72 5.09 3.62 -13.93
C ALA A 72 4.27 4.53 -13.01
N VAL A 73 4.41 5.85 -13.18
CA VAL A 73 3.67 6.86 -12.43
C VAL A 73 3.10 7.87 -13.42
N CYS A 74 1.81 8.14 -13.31
CA CYS A 74 1.10 9.20 -14.01
C CYS A 74 0.10 9.78 -13.01
N LEU A 75 0.51 10.78 -12.24
CA LEU A 75 -0.28 11.26 -11.10
C LEU A 75 -1.71 11.65 -11.54
N PRO A 76 -2.73 11.27 -10.75
CA PRO A 76 -2.67 10.64 -9.43
C PRO A 76 -2.55 9.10 -9.44
N PHE A 77 -2.31 8.48 -10.59
CA PHE A 77 -2.28 7.04 -10.77
C PHE A 77 -0.86 6.46 -10.69
N VAL A 78 -0.69 5.47 -9.82
CA VAL A 78 0.56 4.73 -9.64
C VAL A 78 0.34 3.30 -10.10
N TYR A 79 1.02 2.92 -11.18
CA TYR A 79 0.93 1.58 -11.75
C TYR A 79 1.96 0.69 -11.07
N THR A 80 1.51 -0.45 -10.57
CA THR A 80 2.33 -1.38 -9.82
C THR A 80 2.16 -2.81 -10.29
N LYS A 81 3.18 -3.63 -10.01
CA LYS A 81 3.16 -5.08 -10.16
C LYS A 81 3.08 -5.73 -8.79
N GLN A 82 2.00 -6.46 -8.56
CA GLN A 82 1.81 -7.19 -7.32
C GLN A 82 2.82 -8.36 -7.23
N ALA A 83 3.29 -8.65 -6.03
CA ALA A 83 4.14 -9.82 -5.79
C ALA A 83 3.45 -11.11 -6.23
N ARG A 84 2.12 -11.14 -6.17
CA ARG A 84 1.31 -12.31 -6.51
C ARG A 84 1.09 -12.51 -8.03
N GLY A 85 1.59 -11.60 -8.85
CA GLY A 85 1.28 -11.54 -10.29
C GLY A 85 0.17 -10.52 -10.57
N GLY A 86 0.01 -10.15 -11.84
CA GLY A 86 -0.90 -9.08 -12.25
C GLY A 86 -0.34 -7.67 -12.03
N THR A 87 -1.10 -6.70 -12.51
CA THR A 87 -0.87 -5.27 -12.32
C THR A 87 -2.00 -4.67 -11.49
N ALA A 88 -1.67 -3.71 -10.64
CA ALA A 88 -2.64 -2.94 -9.87
C ALA A 88 -2.38 -1.45 -10.05
N ILE A 89 -3.42 -0.65 -9.89
CA ILE A 89 -3.36 0.80 -9.98
C ILE A 89 -3.75 1.35 -8.62
N PHE A 90 -2.87 2.13 -8.02
CA PHE A 90 -3.22 2.95 -6.86
C PHE A 90 -3.59 4.34 -7.35
N ASP A 91 -4.83 4.78 -7.07
CA ASP A 91 -5.19 6.20 -7.09
C ASP A 91 -4.79 6.80 -5.74
N ILE A 92 -3.78 7.67 -5.72
CA ILE A 92 -3.25 8.26 -4.48
C ILE A 92 -4.25 9.19 -3.78
N ARG A 93 -5.32 9.61 -4.46
CA ARG A 93 -6.41 10.38 -3.83
C ARG A 93 -7.28 9.50 -2.94
N LYS A 94 -7.29 8.19 -3.23
CA LYS A 94 -8.02 7.17 -2.47
C LYS A 94 -7.11 6.39 -1.53
N HIS A 95 -5.84 6.18 -1.91
CA HIS A 95 -4.92 5.33 -1.17
C HIS A 95 -3.81 6.16 -0.53
N GLN A 96 -3.59 5.96 0.77
CA GLN A 96 -2.37 6.43 1.41
C GLN A 96 -1.28 5.38 1.25
N LEU A 97 -0.29 5.68 0.42
CA LEU A 97 0.82 4.77 0.18
C LEU A 97 1.96 4.97 1.18
N VAL A 98 2.61 3.87 1.53
CA VAL A 98 3.89 3.87 2.25
C VAL A 98 4.95 3.20 1.37
N ARG A 99 6.15 3.79 1.33
CA ARG A 99 7.34 3.19 0.73
C ARG A 99 7.97 2.25 1.76
N LEU A 100 8.19 1.01 1.34
CA LEU A 100 8.94 0.02 2.11
C LEU A 100 10.45 0.28 1.94
N ASP A 101 11.22 -0.06 2.96
CA ASP A 101 12.67 -0.20 2.81
C ASP A 101 13.00 -1.06 1.59
N ARG A 102 13.99 -0.62 0.80
CA ARG A 102 14.27 -1.18 -0.52
C ARG A 102 14.65 -2.65 -0.45
N ASP A 103 15.53 -3.01 0.48
CA ASP A 103 16.03 -4.38 0.61
C ASP A 103 14.97 -5.30 1.20
N THR A 104 14.25 -4.82 2.22
CA THR A 104 13.16 -5.57 2.85
C THR A 104 12.01 -5.78 1.88
N GLY A 105 11.54 -4.72 1.22
CA GLY A 105 10.46 -4.74 0.23
C GLY A 105 10.80 -5.68 -0.92
N ARG A 106 12.03 -5.63 -1.45
CA ARG A 106 12.52 -6.55 -2.49
C ARG A 106 12.52 -8.01 -2.00
N LYS A 107 13.09 -8.28 -0.83
CA LYS A 107 13.17 -9.65 -0.25
C LYS A 107 11.79 -10.26 -0.10
N VAL A 108 10.84 -9.53 0.51
CA VAL A 108 9.46 -9.99 0.71
C VAL A 108 8.75 -10.17 -0.64
N TRP A 109 8.85 -9.20 -1.56
CA TRP A 109 8.23 -9.28 -2.89
C TRP A 109 8.69 -10.52 -3.67
N GLN A 110 10.00 -10.82 -3.66
CA GLN A 110 10.55 -12.01 -4.32
C GLN A 110 10.07 -13.30 -3.66
N ARG A 111 10.02 -13.36 -2.33
CA ARG A 111 9.57 -14.54 -1.57
C ARG A 111 8.11 -14.88 -1.89
N LEU A 112 7.23 -13.89 -1.85
CA LEU A 112 5.82 -14.05 -2.20
C LEU A 112 5.63 -14.55 -3.64
N ARG A 113 6.41 -14.03 -4.58
CA ARG A 113 6.37 -14.43 -5.99
C ARG A 113 6.83 -15.89 -6.20
N LYS A 114 7.83 -16.38 -5.45
CA LYS A 114 8.28 -17.78 -5.51
C LYS A 114 7.20 -18.75 -5.03
N ASN A 115 6.47 -18.40 -3.97
CA ASN A 115 5.42 -19.26 -3.40
C ASN A 115 4.27 -19.51 -4.38
N LEU A 116 3.91 -18.54 -5.22
CA LEU A 116 2.92 -18.75 -6.28
C LEU A 116 3.37 -19.69 -7.38
N LYS A 117 4.64 -19.61 -7.79
CA LYS A 117 5.17 -20.55 -8.80
C LYS A 117 5.12 -22.00 -8.30
N LYS A 118 5.33 -22.22 -7.00
CA LYS A 118 5.23 -23.55 -6.38
C LYS A 118 3.79 -24.07 -6.34
N LYS A 119 2.78 -23.21 -6.10
CA LYS A 119 1.36 -23.62 -6.09
C LYS A 119 0.78 -23.94 -7.48
N ARG A 120 1.41 -23.48 -8.55
CA ARG A 120 0.96 -23.69 -9.94
C ARG A 120 1.65 -24.88 -10.63
N LYS A 121 2.60 -25.53 -9.95
CA LYS A 121 3.20 -26.79 -10.36
C LYS A 121 2.54 -27.91 -9.58
#